data_AF-E3BLK0-F1
#
_entry.id   AF-E3BLK0-F1
#
_cell.length_a   1.000
_cell.length_b   1.000
_cell.length_c   1.000
_cell.angle_alpha   90.00
_cell.angle_beta   90.00
_cell.angle_gamma   90.00
#
_symmetry.space_group_name_H-M   'P 1'
#
loop_
_entity.id
_entity.type
_entity.pdbx_description
1 polymer ?
#
loop_
_entity_poly.entity_id
_entity_poly.type
_entity_poly.pdbx_seq_one_letter_code
_entity_poly.pdbx_strand_id
1 'polypeptide(L)'
;MFSNVSIKANLAKDHHNFYQNILGMTLTDQGWGFENQGARLSFTHIPEPYQTQSDDLFWKIGITVVNLDLACQWLRQQGFFVTEPRQFRDIGYLAHLSDPSGMTIELLQTTFSNSSPSTTLFHPISSGATVAHISMRCHDKKQMMSWCQQQGMVLKSIQPALDFGFTLYFFSWVDETLPEPELTSVANREWLWQRPYTLLEFQVIDNAPPFLAPEENKSGLFEIATESGLIINGRSLIEAGLAR
;
A
#
# COMPACT_ATOMS: atom_id res chain seq x y z
N MET A 1 9.19 0.04 -12.96
CA MET A 1 8.12 -0.20 -11.96
C MET A 1 8.68 0.04 -10.56
N PHE A 2 7.86 -0.07 -9.51
CA PHE A 2 8.37 -0.07 -8.13
C PHE A 2 9.23 -1.31 -7.90
N SER A 3 10.41 -1.14 -7.30
CA SER A 3 11.32 -2.25 -7.02
C SER A 3 11.35 -2.60 -5.53
N ASN A 4 11.54 -1.59 -4.68
CA ASN A 4 11.70 -1.78 -3.24
C ASN A 4 11.11 -0.62 -2.45
N VAL A 5 10.58 -0.93 -1.26
CA VAL A 5 10.10 0.00 -0.26
C VAL A 5 10.92 -0.21 0.99
N SER A 6 11.76 0.76 1.32
CA SER A 6 12.64 0.75 2.49
C SER A 6 11.93 1.36 3.69
N ILE A 7 11.86 0.60 4.77
CA ILE A 7 11.19 0.97 6.01
C ILE A 7 12.21 0.96 7.14
N LYS A 8 12.22 2.01 7.94
CA LYS A 8 12.93 2.04 9.23
C LYS A 8 11.93 1.68 10.32
N ALA A 9 12.25 0.67 11.13
CA ALA A 9 11.35 0.24 12.18
C ALA A 9 12.09 -0.46 13.33
N ASN A 10 11.49 -0.45 14.51
CA ASN A 10 11.91 -1.31 15.60
C ASN A 10 11.52 -2.76 15.32
N LEU A 11 12.44 -3.48 14.68
CA LEU A 11 12.23 -4.87 14.28
C LEU A 11 12.07 -5.75 15.52
N ALA A 12 10.83 -6.06 15.85
CA ALA A 12 10.46 -6.98 16.91
C ALA A 12 11.03 -8.37 16.64
N LYS A 13 11.15 -9.18 17.71
CA LYS A 13 11.66 -10.55 17.64
C LYS A 13 10.95 -11.42 16.60
N ASP A 14 9.65 -11.19 16.42
CA ASP A 14 8.80 -11.99 15.51
C ASP A 14 8.69 -11.40 14.09
N HIS A 15 9.45 -10.35 13.75
CA HIS A 15 9.41 -9.68 12.45
C HIS A 15 9.59 -10.66 11.28
N HIS A 16 10.64 -11.50 11.32
CA HIS A 16 10.89 -12.50 10.28
C HIS A 16 9.76 -13.52 10.18
N ASN A 17 9.26 -14.00 11.32
CA ASN A 17 8.16 -14.97 11.34
C ASN A 17 6.89 -14.40 10.72
N PHE A 18 6.59 -13.12 11.00
CA PHE A 18 5.42 -12.45 10.43
C PHE A 18 5.49 -12.36 8.91
N TYR A 19 6.55 -11.80 8.35
CA TYR A 19 6.64 -11.65 6.89
C TYR A 19 6.78 -13.01 6.18
N GLN A 20 7.57 -13.94 6.73
CA GLN A 20 7.80 -15.24 6.09
C GLN A 20 6.64 -16.21 6.25
N ASN A 21 6.27 -16.52 7.48
CA ASN A 21 5.41 -17.67 7.79
C ASN A 21 3.94 -17.26 7.94
N ILE A 22 3.68 -16.02 8.38
CA ILE A 22 2.30 -15.52 8.55
C ILE A 22 1.76 -14.96 7.23
N LEU A 23 2.52 -14.08 6.58
CA LEU A 23 2.14 -13.51 5.28
C LEU A 23 2.50 -14.42 4.10
N GLY A 24 3.50 -15.30 4.24
CA GLY A 24 3.95 -16.16 3.17
C GLY A 24 4.88 -15.47 2.16
N MET A 25 5.61 -14.41 2.57
CA MET A 25 6.57 -13.74 1.71
C MET A 25 7.91 -14.48 1.67
N THR A 26 8.63 -14.32 0.56
CA THR A 26 10.00 -14.81 0.40
C THR A 26 10.99 -13.66 0.61
N LEU A 27 12.00 -13.88 1.43
CA LEU A 27 13.13 -12.96 1.60
C LEU A 27 14.14 -13.15 0.47
N THR A 28 14.55 -12.04 -0.13
CA THR A 28 15.62 -11.97 -1.15
C THR A 28 16.61 -10.89 -0.77
N ASP A 29 17.69 -10.74 -1.54
CA ASP A 29 18.65 -9.63 -1.38
C ASP A 29 18.00 -8.25 -1.55
N GLN A 30 16.82 -8.17 -2.18
CA GLN A 30 16.05 -6.95 -2.38
C GLN A 30 14.97 -6.74 -1.30
N GLY A 31 14.83 -7.65 -0.33
CA GLY A 31 13.80 -7.62 0.70
C GLY A 31 12.70 -8.69 0.54
N TRP A 32 11.66 -8.56 1.36
CA TRP A 32 10.51 -9.46 1.42
C TRP A 32 9.52 -9.18 0.29
N GLY A 33 8.96 -10.20 -0.34
CA GLY A 33 7.78 -10.01 -1.17
C GLY A 33 7.16 -11.31 -1.65
N PHE A 34 6.12 -11.20 -2.47
CA PHE A 34 5.44 -12.34 -3.08
C PHE A 34 6.10 -12.75 -4.41
N GLU A 35 5.55 -13.75 -5.10
CA GLU A 35 6.15 -14.30 -6.33
C GLU A 35 6.03 -13.37 -7.55
N ASN A 36 5.15 -12.38 -7.50
CA ASN A 36 4.89 -11.46 -8.62
C ASN A 36 5.84 -10.23 -8.64
N GLN A 37 5.48 -9.25 -9.48
CA GLN A 37 6.24 -8.02 -9.75
C GLN A 37 5.90 -6.90 -8.75
N GLY A 38 5.22 -7.19 -7.65
CA GLY A 38 5.06 -6.25 -6.55
C GLY A 38 6.41 -5.85 -5.97
N ALA A 39 6.48 -4.63 -5.44
CA ALA A 39 7.64 -4.12 -4.75
C ALA A 39 8.02 -5.03 -3.58
N ARG A 40 9.33 -5.09 -3.31
CA ARG A 40 9.86 -5.73 -2.12
C ARG A 40 9.80 -4.78 -0.94
N LEU A 41 9.69 -5.32 0.28
CA LEU A 41 9.76 -4.58 1.53
C LEU A 41 11.09 -4.89 2.20
N SER A 42 11.93 -3.87 2.39
CA SER A 42 13.18 -3.98 3.13
C SER A 42 13.11 -3.18 4.42
N PHE A 43 13.76 -3.71 5.45
CA PHE A 43 13.64 -3.18 6.80
C PHE A 43 15.02 -2.88 7.38
N THR A 44 15.18 -1.66 7.87
CA THR A 44 16.35 -1.23 8.64
C THR A 44 15.94 -1.11 10.10
N HIS A 45 16.65 -1.83 10.97
CA HIS A 45 16.39 -1.76 12.40
C HIS A 45 16.79 -0.40 12.97
N ILE A 46 15.87 0.23 13.70
CA ILE A 46 16.13 1.37 14.58
C ILE A 46 15.39 1.17 15.91
N PRO A 47 15.89 1.69 17.04
CA PRO A 47 15.30 1.40 18.35
C PRO A 47 13.96 2.11 18.62
N GLU A 48 13.60 3.09 17.80
CA GLU A 48 12.37 3.88 18.00
C GLU A 48 11.13 3.11 17.53
N PRO A 49 10.08 2.97 18.36
CA PRO A 49 8.84 2.34 17.92
C PRO A 49 8.17 3.17 16.83
N TYR A 50 7.54 2.50 15.85
CA TYR A 50 6.67 3.21 14.91
C TYR A 50 5.28 3.39 15.52
N GLN A 51 4.78 4.62 15.49
CA GLN A 51 3.40 4.92 15.88
C GLN A 51 2.81 5.90 14.87
N THR A 52 1.80 5.44 14.14
CA THR A 52 1.10 6.26 13.16
C THR A 52 0.48 7.50 13.81
N GLN A 53 0.70 8.65 13.19
CA GLN A 53 0.08 9.93 13.52
C GLN A 53 -0.89 10.37 12.42
N SER A 54 -1.81 11.27 12.78
CA SER A 54 -2.78 11.82 11.82
C SER A 54 -2.14 12.72 10.76
N ASP A 55 -0.96 13.27 11.04
CA ASP A 55 -0.21 14.14 10.14
C ASP A 55 0.97 13.45 9.45
N ASP A 56 1.12 12.13 9.60
CA ASP A 56 2.11 11.36 8.84
C ASP A 56 1.80 11.36 7.34
N LEU A 57 2.86 11.53 6.55
CA LEU A 57 2.81 11.42 5.09
C LEU A 57 2.58 9.98 4.64
N PHE A 58 3.34 9.03 5.18
CA PHE A 58 3.13 7.62 4.89
C PHE A 58 1.94 7.10 5.71
N TRP A 59 1.08 6.31 5.06
CA TRP A 59 -0.17 5.87 5.70
C TRP A 59 -0.25 4.35 5.88
N LYS A 60 -0.11 3.59 4.79
CA LYS A 60 -0.33 2.13 4.82
C LYS A 60 0.40 1.40 3.69
N ILE A 61 0.61 0.11 3.90
CA ILE A 61 0.99 -0.86 2.87
C ILE A 61 -0.25 -1.66 2.49
N GLY A 62 -0.64 -1.61 1.23
CA GLY A 62 -1.71 -2.44 0.68
C GLY A 62 -1.18 -3.78 0.20
N ILE A 63 -1.80 -4.86 0.66
CA ILE A 63 -1.54 -6.22 0.18
C ILE A 63 -2.85 -6.79 -0.37
N THR A 64 -2.84 -7.22 -1.62
CA THR A 64 -3.99 -7.92 -2.18
C THR A 64 -4.03 -9.38 -1.74
N VAL A 65 -5.24 -9.93 -1.58
CA VAL A 65 -5.48 -11.34 -1.28
C VAL A 65 -6.61 -11.87 -2.15
N VAL A 66 -6.59 -13.17 -2.47
CA VAL A 66 -7.64 -13.78 -3.29
C VAL A 66 -8.97 -13.87 -2.52
N ASN A 67 -8.91 -14.26 -1.25
CA ASN A 67 -10.09 -14.43 -0.39
C ASN A 67 -9.82 -13.80 0.98
N LEU A 68 -10.42 -12.65 1.23
CA LEU A 68 -10.15 -11.86 2.43
C LEU A 68 -10.67 -12.53 3.70
N ASP A 69 -11.80 -13.24 3.62
CA ASP A 69 -12.38 -13.91 4.79
C ASP A 69 -11.46 -15.04 5.27
N LEU A 70 -10.91 -15.83 4.34
CA LEU A 70 -9.92 -16.87 4.67
C LEU A 70 -8.62 -16.27 5.21
N ALA A 71 -8.13 -15.18 4.61
CA ALA A 71 -6.94 -14.49 5.10
C ALA A 71 -7.13 -13.97 6.53
N CYS A 72 -8.29 -13.36 6.83
CA CYS A 72 -8.59 -12.84 8.16
C CYS A 72 -8.79 -13.97 9.17
N GLN A 73 -9.47 -15.06 8.79
CA GLN A 73 -9.59 -16.25 9.63
C GLN A 73 -8.21 -16.83 9.98
N TRP A 74 -7.33 -16.96 8.99
CA TRP A 74 -5.96 -17.41 9.17
C TRP A 74 -5.20 -16.53 10.17
N LEU A 75 -5.19 -15.21 9.97
CA LEU A 75 -4.52 -14.27 10.87
C LEU A 75 -5.00 -14.39 12.32
N ARG A 76 -6.32 -14.50 12.53
CA ARG A 76 -6.90 -14.67 13.87
C ARG A 76 -6.48 -15.99 14.51
N GLN A 77 -6.41 -17.08 13.73
CA GLN A 77 -5.90 -18.37 14.21
C GLN A 77 -4.41 -18.31 14.58
N GLN A 78 -3.63 -17.46 13.91
CA GLN A 78 -2.23 -17.20 14.23
C GLN A 78 -2.04 -16.20 15.39
N GLY A 79 -3.13 -15.71 16.00
CA GLY A 79 -3.08 -14.80 17.14
C GLY A 79 -2.94 -13.32 16.79
N PHE A 80 -3.09 -12.95 15.51
CA PHE A 80 -3.06 -11.55 15.09
C PHE A 80 -4.45 -10.92 15.17
N PHE A 81 -4.47 -9.66 15.64
CA PHE A 81 -5.65 -8.83 15.48
C PHE A 81 -5.76 -8.34 14.03
N VAL A 82 -6.92 -8.55 13.43
CA VAL A 82 -7.31 -8.03 12.12
C VAL A 82 -8.77 -7.62 12.21
N THR A 83 -9.10 -6.44 11.67
CA THR A 83 -10.48 -5.94 11.70
C THR A 83 -11.43 -6.88 10.96
N GLU A 84 -12.74 -6.72 11.15
CA GLU A 84 -13.69 -7.46 10.32
C GLU A 84 -13.58 -7.02 8.85
N PRO A 85 -13.57 -7.98 7.90
CA PRO A 85 -13.71 -7.70 6.48
C PRO A 85 -14.94 -6.84 6.21
N ARG A 86 -14.77 -5.79 5.41
CA ARG A 86 -15.87 -4.89 5.06
C ARG A 86 -15.73 -4.36 3.64
N GLN A 87 -16.86 -4.30 2.94
CA GLN A 87 -16.96 -3.55 1.69
C GLN A 87 -16.92 -2.06 2.01
N PHE A 88 -15.83 -1.41 1.63
CA PHE A 88 -15.69 0.04 1.73
C PHE A 88 -16.26 0.68 0.48
N ARG A 89 -17.56 1.03 0.54
CA ARG A 89 -18.31 1.64 -0.58
C ARG A 89 -18.09 0.84 -1.87
N ASP A 90 -17.82 1.52 -2.96
CA ASP A 90 -17.45 0.96 -4.25
C ASP A 90 -15.91 0.86 -4.41
N ILE A 91 -15.10 1.05 -3.35
CA ILE A 91 -13.63 1.09 -3.41
C ILE A 91 -13.02 -0.31 -3.34
N GLY A 92 -13.38 -1.11 -2.33
CA GLY A 92 -12.79 -2.43 -2.14
C GLY A 92 -13.37 -3.19 -0.96
N TYR A 93 -13.21 -4.51 -0.98
CA TYR A 93 -13.47 -5.37 0.18
C TYR A 93 -12.17 -5.55 0.97
N LEU A 94 -12.11 -4.99 2.18
CA LEU A 94 -10.84 -4.77 2.88
C LEU A 94 -10.91 -5.04 4.39
N ALA A 95 -9.74 -5.27 4.98
CA ALA A 95 -9.51 -5.34 6.42
C ALA A 95 -8.13 -4.75 6.77
N HIS A 96 -7.92 -4.36 8.02
CA HIS A 96 -6.68 -3.77 8.49
C HIS A 96 -6.06 -4.59 9.61
N LEU A 97 -4.74 -4.62 9.63
CA LEU A 97 -3.92 -5.15 10.72
C LEU A 97 -2.69 -4.26 10.90
N SER A 98 -1.98 -4.48 12.00
CA SER A 98 -0.64 -3.90 12.21
C SER A 98 0.41 -5.00 12.10
N ASP A 99 1.52 -4.68 11.45
CA ASP A 99 2.71 -5.54 11.51
C ASP A 99 3.31 -5.53 12.94
N PRO A 100 4.24 -6.43 13.27
CA PRO A 100 4.90 -6.46 14.58
C PRO A 100 5.63 -5.18 14.96
N SER A 101 5.93 -4.31 13.99
CA SER A 101 6.63 -3.04 14.19
C SER A 101 5.68 -1.85 14.35
N GLY A 102 4.36 -2.04 14.18
CA GLY A 102 3.31 -1.02 14.29
C GLY A 102 2.85 -0.42 12.96
N MET A 103 3.40 -0.83 11.82
CA MET A 103 3.03 -0.35 10.49
C MET A 103 1.62 -0.83 10.12
N THR A 104 0.82 0.04 9.51
CA THR A 104 -0.52 -0.32 9.05
C THR A 104 -0.45 -1.11 7.75
N ILE A 105 -1.05 -2.30 7.75
CA ILE A 105 -1.26 -3.13 6.57
C ILE A 105 -2.76 -3.15 6.27
N GLU A 106 -3.12 -2.88 5.02
CA GLU A 106 -4.45 -3.10 4.48
C GLU A 106 -4.45 -4.37 3.64
N LEU A 107 -5.27 -5.34 4.04
CA LEU A 107 -5.60 -6.47 3.19
C LEU A 107 -6.78 -6.09 2.30
N LEU A 108 -6.63 -6.30 1.00
CA LEU A 108 -7.62 -5.94 0.00
C LEU A 108 -7.93 -7.16 -0.87
N GLN A 109 -9.19 -7.59 -0.90
CA GLN A 109 -9.56 -8.64 -1.84
C GLN A 109 -9.42 -8.14 -3.28
N THR A 110 -8.95 -9.00 -4.18
CA THR A 110 -8.82 -8.67 -5.62
C THR A 110 -10.16 -8.43 -6.32
N THR A 111 -11.27 -8.72 -5.65
CA THR A 111 -12.65 -8.55 -6.09
C THR A 111 -13.54 -8.01 -4.97
N PHE A 112 -14.74 -7.53 -5.29
CA PHE A 112 -15.69 -7.03 -4.30
C PHE A 112 -16.35 -8.13 -3.45
N SER A 113 -17.03 -7.71 -2.38
CA SER A 113 -17.60 -8.62 -1.37
C SER A 113 -18.72 -9.54 -1.88
N ASN A 114 -19.32 -9.23 -3.02
CA ASN A 114 -20.37 -10.04 -3.65
C ASN A 114 -19.81 -11.11 -4.60
N SER A 115 -18.50 -11.15 -4.80
CA SER A 115 -17.82 -12.18 -5.59
C SER A 115 -17.66 -13.48 -4.79
N SER A 116 -17.43 -14.59 -5.49
CA SER A 116 -17.15 -15.90 -4.90
C SER A 116 -15.68 -16.28 -5.16
N PRO A 117 -14.72 -15.72 -4.42
CA PRO A 117 -13.30 -16.04 -4.61
C PRO A 117 -13.00 -17.51 -4.28
N SER A 118 -11.90 -18.03 -4.82
CA SER A 118 -11.47 -19.40 -4.53
C SER A 118 -11.28 -19.61 -3.03
N THR A 119 -11.76 -20.74 -2.53
CA THR A 119 -11.48 -21.23 -1.17
C THR A 119 -10.35 -22.25 -1.12
N THR A 120 -9.86 -22.68 -2.29
CA THR A 120 -8.77 -23.66 -2.40
C THR A 120 -7.49 -22.89 -2.73
N LEU A 121 -6.69 -22.61 -1.69
CA LEU A 121 -5.45 -21.84 -1.75
C LEU A 121 -4.32 -22.65 -1.09
N PHE A 122 -3.10 -22.58 -1.62
CA PHE A 122 -1.94 -23.21 -0.98
C PHE A 122 -1.57 -22.53 0.34
N HIS A 123 -1.78 -21.22 0.42
CA HIS A 123 -1.60 -20.39 1.60
C HIS A 123 -2.67 -19.29 1.62
N PRO A 124 -3.40 -19.07 2.74
CA PRO A 124 -4.54 -18.13 2.79
C PRO A 124 -4.23 -16.67 2.41
N ILE A 125 -2.99 -16.24 2.60
CA ILE A 125 -2.52 -14.90 2.23
C ILE A 125 -1.74 -14.94 0.90
N SER A 126 -0.51 -15.46 0.89
CA SER A 126 0.39 -15.40 -0.26
C SER A 126 -0.09 -16.01 -1.59
N SER A 127 -1.12 -16.87 -1.60
CA SER A 127 -1.65 -17.42 -2.85
C SER A 127 -2.27 -16.32 -3.72
N GLY A 128 -1.51 -15.83 -4.69
CA GLY A 128 -1.92 -14.74 -5.59
C GLY A 128 -1.84 -13.33 -4.97
N ALA A 129 -1.15 -13.15 -3.85
CA ALA A 129 -1.01 -11.85 -3.20
C ALA A 129 0.02 -10.95 -3.88
N THR A 130 -0.23 -9.64 -3.88
CA THR A 130 0.70 -8.60 -4.35
C THR A 130 0.89 -7.56 -3.26
N VAL A 131 2.08 -6.98 -3.10
CA VAL A 131 2.22 -5.66 -2.47
C VAL A 131 1.62 -4.65 -3.43
N ALA A 132 0.31 -4.41 -3.30
CA ALA A 132 -0.52 -3.83 -4.34
C ALA A 132 -0.41 -2.30 -4.38
N HIS A 133 -0.29 -1.66 -3.23
CA HIS A 133 -0.13 -0.21 -3.19
C HIS A 133 0.66 0.26 -1.98
N ILE A 134 1.33 1.40 -2.14
CA ILE A 134 1.90 2.16 -1.04
C ILE A 134 1.12 3.47 -0.95
N SER A 135 0.56 3.75 0.22
CA SER A 135 -0.30 4.90 0.42
C SER A 135 0.40 6.04 1.11
N MET A 136 0.25 7.22 0.51
CA MET A 136 0.68 8.47 1.07
C MET A 136 -0.49 9.44 1.18
N ARG A 137 -0.47 10.30 2.19
CA ARG A 137 -1.39 11.43 2.29
C ARG A 137 -0.89 12.60 1.45
N CYS A 138 -1.83 13.40 0.99
CA CYS A 138 -1.54 14.58 0.19
C CYS A 138 -2.50 15.71 0.54
N HIS A 139 -1.96 16.92 0.65
CA HIS A 139 -2.72 18.13 0.94
C HIS A 139 -2.96 18.99 -0.32
N ASP A 140 -2.19 18.76 -1.39
CA ASP A 140 -2.23 19.55 -2.62
C ASP A 140 -2.35 18.64 -3.86
N LYS A 141 -3.59 18.49 -4.34
CA LYS A 141 -3.91 17.74 -5.57
C LYS A 141 -3.14 18.26 -6.78
N LYS A 142 -3.02 19.58 -6.95
CA LYS A 142 -2.44 20.17 -8.17
C LYS A 142 -0.95 19.87 -8.22
N GLN A 143 -0.26 20.04 -7.09
CA GLN A 143 1.15 19.74 -6.96
C GLN A 143 1.40 18.23 -7.17
N MET A 144 0.56 17.36 -6.59
CA MET A 144 0.66 15.91 -6.76
C MET A 144 0.53 15.51 -8.23
N MET A 145 -0.49 16.00 -8.93
CA MET A 145 -0.68 15.71 -10.36
C MET A 145 0.52 16.15 -11.19
N SER A 146 1.04 17.37 -10.95
CA SER A 146 2.21 17.89 -11.65
C SER A 146 3.45 17.03 -11.38
N TRP A 147 3.70 16.68 -10.12
CA TRP A 147 4.86 15.87 -9.75
C TRP A 147 4.79 14.47 -10.37
N CYS A 148 3.65 13.77 -10.25
CA CYS A 148 3.46 12.44 -10.85
C CYS A 148 3.68 12.48 -12.37
N GLN A 149 3.16 13.49 -13.06
CA GLN A 149 3.38 13.67 -14.50
C GLN A 149 4.88 13.89 -14.82
N GLN A 150 5.59 14.69 -14.03
CA GLN A 150 7.03 14.90 -14.20
C GLN A 150 7.84 13.62 -13.97
N GLN A 151 7.39 12.74 -13.07
CA GLN A 151 7.98 11.42 -12.85
C GLN A 151 7.57 10.39 -13.92
N GLY A 152 6.78 10.77 -14.93
CA GLY A 152 6.31 9.89 -15.99
C GLY A 152 5.26 8.87 -15.54
N MET A 153 4.59 9.10 -14.41
CA MET A 153 3.50 8.24 -13.95
C MET A 153 2.20 8.54 -14.70
N VAL A 154 1.43 7.49 -14.95
CA VAL A 154 0.08 7.54 -15.52
C VAL A 154 -0.94 7.38 -14.40
N LEU A 155 -1.92 8.27 -14.36
CA LEU A 155 -3.07 8.16 -13.45
C LEU A 155 -3.99 7.02 -13.92
N LYS A 156 -4.26 6.07 -13.05
CA LYS A 156 -5.04 4.85 -13.36
C LYS A 156 -6.44 4.86 -12.77
N SER A 157 -6.66 5.53 -11.65
CA SER A 157 -7.99 5.64 -11.05
C SER A 157 -8.09 6.81 -10.09
N ILE A 158 -9.30 7.38 -10.02
CA ILE A 158 -9.71 8.39 -9.03
C ILE A 158 -10.90 7.80 -8.28
N GLN A 159 -10.81 7.70 -6.96
CA GLN A 159 -11.87 7.07 -6.14
C GLN A 159 -12.30 8.05 -5.03
N PRO A 160 -13.36 8.85 -5.26
CA PRO A 160 -13.87 9.77 -4.26
C PRO A 160 -14.49 9.02 -3.07
N ALA A 161 -14.06 9.37 -1.85
CA ALA A 161 -14.65 8.92 -0.60
C ALA A 161 -15.14 10.15 0.19
N LEU A 162 -16.00 10.95 -0.44
CA LEU A 162 -16.35 12.31 0.04
C LEU A 162 -16.98 12.32 1.44
N ASP A 163 -17.73 11.27 1.79
CA ASP A 163 -18.27 11.08 3.15
C ASP A 163 -17.18 11.00 4.23
N PHE A 164 -15.94 10.71 3.84
CA PHE A 164 -14.76 10.60 4.70
C PHE A 164 -13.76 11.75 4.47
N GLY A 165 -14.11 12.74 3.64
CA GLY A 165 -13.30 13.95 3.42
C GLY A 165 -12.04 13.74 2.58
N PHE A 166 -11.95 12.66 1.78
CA PHE A 166 -10.78 12.41 0.93
C PHE A 166 -11.14 11.83 -0.44
N THR A 167 -10.17 11.89 -1.36
CA THR A 167 -10.21 11.20 -2.66
C THR A 167 -8.90 10.43 -2.85
N LEU A 168 -9.00 9.17 -3.29
CA LEU A 168 -7.83 8.35 -3.62
C LEU A 168 -7.44 8.52 -5.08
N TYR A 169 -6.14 8.62 -5.35
CA TYR A 169 -5.56 8.67 -6.69
C TYR A 169 -4.52 7.57 -6.83
N PHE A 170 -4.64 6.72 -7.85
CA PHE A 170 -3.73 5.60 -8.08
C PHE A 170 -2.87 5.83 -9.31
N PHE A 171 -1.55 5.74 -9.15
CA PHE A 171 -0.58 5.98 -10.20
C PHE A 171 0.30 4.75 -10.47
N SER A 172 0.73 4.59 -11.72
CA SER A 172 1.71 3.58 -12.15
C SER A 172 2.57 4.10 -13.30
N TRP A 173 3.75 3.51 -13.50
CA TRP A 173 4.51 3.69 -14.76
C TRP A 173 4.07 2.73 -15.87
N VAL A 174 3.25 1.73 -15.54
CA VAL A 174 2.80 0.73 -16.49
C VAL A 174 1.64 1.30 -17.29
N ASP A 175 1.84 1.50 -18.59
CA ASP A 175 0.81 2.03 -19.49
C ASP A 175 -0.08 0.93 -20.07
N GLU A 176 -0.91 0.33 -19.22
CA GLU A 176 -1.99 -0.57 -19.64
C GLU A 176 -3.30 0.17 -19.88
N THR A 177 -4.06 -0.31 -20.88
CA THR A 177 -5.43 0.12 -21.16
C THR A 177 -6.36 -0.22 -20.00
N LEU A 178 -7.09 0.79 -19.53
CA LEU A 178 -8.11 0.63 -18.50
C LEU A 178 -9.36 -0.06 -19.07
N PRO A 179 -10.10 -0.83 -18.24
CA PRO A 179 -11.42 -1.32 -18.63
C PRO A 179 -12.36 -0.21 -19.11
N GLU A 180 -12.35 0.93 -18.40
CA GLU A 180 -13.14 2.11 -18.73
C GLU A 180 -12.26 3.36 -18.85
N PRO A 181 -12.43 4.20 -19.88
CA PRO A 181 -11.67 5.45 -20.02
C PRO A 181 -11.92 6.44 -18.87
N GLU A 182 -13.10 6.39 -18.27
CA GLU A 182 -13.47 7.24 -17.14
C GLU A 182 -12.74 6.79 -15.87
N LEU A 183 -11.80 7.60 -15.38
CA LEU A 183 -10.93 7.27 -14.25
C LEU A 183 -11.69 7.04 -12.94
N THR A 184 -12.90 7.59 -12.82
CA THR A 184 -13.79 7.40 -11.67
C THR A 184 -14.63 6.12 -11.73
N SER A 185 -14.60 5.39 -12.84
CA SER A 185 -15.39 4.18 -13.05
C SER A 185 -15.06 3.11 -12.02
N VAL A 186 -16.11 2.54 -11.43
CA VAL A 186 -16.01 1.41 -10.49
C VAL A 186 -15.39 0.18 -11.16
N ALA A 187 -15.62 -0.02 -12.46
CA ALA A 187 -15.07 -1.14 -13.22
C ALA A 187 -13.53 -1.16 -13.24
N ASN A 188 -12.88 0.00 -13.08
CA ASN A 188 -11.42 0.09 -13.02
C ASN A 188 -10.85 -0.44 -11.69
N ARG A 189 -11.65 -0.53 -10.62
CA ARG A 189 -11.14 -0.75 -9.26
C ARG A 189 -10.73 -2.21 -9.03
N GLU A 190 -11.59 -3.18 -9.32
CA GLU A 190 -11.20 -4.61 -9.26
C GLU A 190 -10.04 -4.91 -10.22
N TRP A 191 -10.00 -4.25 -11.39
CA TRP A 191 -8.89 -4.36 -12.32
C TRP A 191 -7.55 -3.91 -11.72
N LEU A 192 -7.55 -2.80 -10.95
CA LEU A 192 -6.37 -2.33 -10.21
C LEU A 192 -5.91 -3.37 -9.18
N TRP A 193 -6.84 -3.93 -8.41
CA TRP A 193 -6.55 -4.89 -7.35
C TRP A 193 -5.98 -6.22 -7.88
N GLN A 194 -6.19 -6.49 -9.16
CA GLN A 194 -5.66 -7.67 -9.86
C GLN A 194 -4.32 -7.43 -10.55
N ARG A 195 -3.75 -6.21 -10.48
CA ARG A 195 -2.43 -5.96 -11.07
C ARG A 195 -1.34 -6.71 -10.30
N PRO A 196 -0.36 -7.30 -11.01
CA PRO A 196 0.73 -8.05 -10.39
C PRO A 196 1.90 -7.15 -9.94
N TYR A 197 1.71 -5.83 -9.89
CA TYR A 197 2.71 -4.82 -9.56
C TYR A 197 2.13 -3.78 -8.59
N THR A 198 3.01 -3.04 -7.93
CA THR A 198 2.63 -2.00 -6.96
C THR A 198 2.14 -0.72 -7.66
N LEU A 199 1.17 -0.06 -7.04
CA LEU A 199 0.67 1.28 -7.38
C LEU A 199 1.11 2.28 -6.31
N LEU A 200 1.29 3.55 -6.68
CA LEU A 200 1.35 4.63 -5.68
C LEU A 200 -0.06 5.17 -5.47
N GLU A 201 -0.56 5.05 -4.23
CA GLU A 201 -1.82 5.64 -3.81
C GLU A 201 -1.54 6.99 -3.13
N PHE A 202 -2.21 8.04 -3.58
CA PHE A 202 -2.36 9.27 -2.82
C PHE A 202 -3.77 9.38 -2.25
N GLN A 203 -3.87 9.49 -0.94
CA GLN A 203 -5.06 9.96 -0.24
C GLN A 203 -5.01 11.49 -0.15
N VAL A 204 -5.72 12.16 -1.05
CA VAL A 204 -5.83 13.62 -1.03
C VAL A 204 -6.92 14.03 -0.05
N ILE A 205 -6.55 14.80 0.97
CA ILE A 205 -7.45 15.34 1.99
C ILE A 205 -7.58 16.84 1.77
N ASP A 206 -8.80 17.29 1.45
CA ASP A 206 -9.04 18.70 1.12
C ASP A 206 -8.82 19.60 2.36
N ASN A 207 -8.11 20.72 2.15
CA ASN A 207 -7.77 21.70 3.18
C ASN A 207 -6.91 21.16 4.35
N ALA A 208 -6.27 20.00 4.19
CA ALA A 208 -5.30 19.52 5.17
C ALA A 208 -4.03 20.41 5.18
N PRO A 209 -3.34 20.54 6.32
CA PRO A 209 -1.98 21.07 6.33
C PRO A 209 -1.01 20.09 5.64
N PRO A 210 0.20 20.52 5.28
CA PRO A 210 1.23 19.61 4.79
C PRO A 210 1.57 18.50 5.78
N PHE A 211 1.63 17.26 5.26
CA PHE A 211 1.96 16.05 6.02
C PHE A 211 3.46 15.92 6.24
N LEU A 212 3.84 15.30 7.36
CA LEU A 212 5.21 15.12 7.80
C LEU A 212 5.87 13.94 7.09
N ALA A 213 6.96 14.21 6.38
CA ALA A 213 7.87 13.14 5.99
C ALA A 213 8.61 12.61 7.22
N PRO A 214 8.91 11.30 7.28
CA PRO A 214 9.71 10.78 8.38
C PRO A 214 11.12 11.37 8.33
N GLU A 215 11.61 11.83 9.48
CA GLU A 215 12.99 12.30 9.59
C GLU A 215 13.96 11.12 9.42
N GLU A 216 15.21 11.42 9.08
CA GLU A 216 16.20 10.38 8.74
C GLU A 216 16.45 9.36 9.87
N ASN A 217 16.31 9.77 11.13
CA ASN A 217 16.56 8.92 12.29
C ASN A 217 15.27 8.35 12.92
N LYS A 218 14.13 8.49 12.25
CA LYS A 218 12.80 8.11 12.74
C LYS A 218 12.27 6.85 12.06
N SER A 219 11.35 6.17 12.74
CA SER A 219 10.61 5.04 12.18
C SER A 219 9.59 5.50 11.15
N GLY A 220 9.41 4.68 10.10
CA GLY A 220 8.48 4.94 9.01
C GLY A 220 9.01 4.50 7.65
N LEU A 221 8.22 4.78 6.60
CA LEU A 221 8.64 4.57 5.23
C LEU A 221 9.71 5.60 4.85
N PHE A 222 10.92 5.13 4.60
CA PHE A 222 12.05 6.01 4.31
C PHE A 222 12.20 6.27 2.82
N GLU A 223 12.04 5.23 2.00
CA GLU A 223 12.34 5.30 0.58
C GLU A 223 11.48 4.34 -0.24
N ILE A 224 11.08 4.78 -1.42
CA ILE A 224 10.55 3.93 -2.48
C ILE A 224 11.51 4.03 -3.66
N ALA A 225 12.12 2.90 -4.01
CA ALA A 225 12.96 2.76 -5.18
C ALA A 225 12.18 2.19 -6.36
N THR A 226 12.63 2.54 -7.55
CA THR A 226 12.08 2.04 -8.81
C THR A 226 13.16 1.33 -9.61
N GLU A 227 12.74 0.50 -10.56
CA GLU A 227 13.66 -0.19 -11.49
C GLU A 227 14.45 0.78 -12.38
N SER A 228 13.94 1.99 -12.62
CA SER A 228 14.64 3.03 -13.40
C SER A 228 15.64 3.83 -12.58
N GLY A 229 15.77 3.54 -11.27
CA GLY A 229 16.65 4.26 -10.36
C GLY A 229 16.07 5.55 -9.79
N LEU A 230 14.81 5.90 -10.09
CA LEU A 230 14.12 6.97 -9.38
C LEU A 230 13.91 6.57 -7.93
N ILE A 231 14.19 7.52 -7.03
CA ILE A 231 14.04 7.42 -5.59
C ILE A 231 12.97 8.42 -5.13
N ILE A 232 11.95 7.92 -4.44
CA ILE A 232 10.90 8.71 -3.81
C ILE A 232 11.09 8.60 -2.30
N ASN A 233 11.49 9.69 -1.66
CA ASN A 233 11.70 9.77 -0.21
C ASN A 233 11.22 11.12 0.34
N GLY A 234 11.28 11.27 1.67
CA GLY A 234 10.86 12.49 2.35
C GLY A 234 11.47 13.76 1.75
N ARG A 235 12.78 13.75 1.47
CA ARG A 235 13.48 14.88 0.85
C ARG A 235 12.90 15.23 -0.52
N SER A 236 12.77 14.26 -1.42
CA SER A 236 12.23 14.51 -2.77
C SER A 236 10.80 15.06 -2.74
N LEU A 237 10.01 14.65 -1.74
CA LEU A 237 8.62 15.04 -1.59
C LEU A 237 8.48 16.43 -0.96
N ILE A 238 9.38 16.79 -0.03
CA ILE A 238 9.52 18.15 0.51
C ILE A 238 9.97 19.11 -0.60
N GLU A 239 11.00 18.75 -1.38
CA GLU A 239 11.49 19.54 -2.52
C GLU A 239 10.38 19.72 -3.58
N ALA A 240 9.49 18.75 -3.72
CA ALA A 240 8.31 18.81 -4.59
C ALA A 240 7.11 19.54 -3.97
N GLY A 241 7.19 20.03 -2.73
CA GLY A 241 6.08 20.69 -2.04
C GLY A 241 4.91 19.78 -1.65
N LEU A 242 5.12 18.46 -1.60
CA LEU A 242 4.10 17.46 -1.25
C LEU A 242 4.11 17.08 0.23
N ALA A 243 5.20 17.39 0.93
CA ALA A 243 5.40 17.11 2.35
C ALA A 243 6.14 18.29 3.02
N ARG A 244 6.22 18.24 4.35
CA ARG A 244 7.09 19.08 5.16
C ARG A 244 8.00 18.24 6.06
#